data_AF-A0A377LX62-F1
#
_entry.id   AF-A0A377LX62-F1
#
_cell.length_a   1.000
_cell.length_b   1.000
_cell.length_c   1.000
_cell.angle_alpha   90.00
_cell.angle_beta   90.00
_cell.angle_gamma   90.00
#
_symmetry.space_group_name_H-M   'P 1'
#
loop_
_entity.id
_entity.type
_entity.pdbx_description
1 polymer ?
#
loop_
_entity_poly.entity_id
_entity_poly.type
_entity_poly.pdbx_seq_one_letter_code
_entity_poly.pdbx_strand_id
1 'polypeptide(L)'
;MLGIGQALEQDPGHLQVMQGCNEQGIAHMATGFAKQHRRQRIFAVTSSVGPGAANMITAAATATANRIPLLLLPGDIYASRQPDPVLQQIEQYHDLSISTNDCFRPVSRYWDRINRPEQLMSAMLNAMRTLTDPQIPVR
;
A
#
# COMPACT_ATOMS: atom_id res chain seq x y z
N MET A 1 9.49 -7.72 3.41
CA MET A 1 8.66 -6.92 4.35
C MET A 1 9.10 -7.13 5.80
N LEU A 2 10.41 -7.17 6.09
CA LEU A 2 10.90 -7.25 7.47
C LEU A 2 11.10 -5.86 8.06
N GLY A 3 11.43 -4.86 7.24
CA GLY A 3 11.76 -3.51 7.70
C GLY A 3 10.65 -2.76 8.44
N ILE A 4 9.42 -2.70 7.92
CA ILE A 4 8.31 -1.97 8.58
C ILE A 4 7.88 -2.68 9.86
N GLY A 5 7.71 -4.01 9.82
CA GLY A 5 7.31 -4.79 10.99
C GLY A 5 8.35 -4.68 12.12
N GLN A 6 9.63 -4.83 11.79
CA GLN A 6 10.72 -4.69 12.75
C GLN A 6 10.84 -3.27 13.31
N ALA A 7 10.70 -2.24 12.48
CA ALA A 7 10.73 -0.85 12.94
C ALA A 7 9.59 -0.57 13.93
N LEU A 8 8.38 -1.08 13.66
CA LEU A 8 7.23 -0.94 14.56
C LEU A 8 7.37 -1.78 15.85
N GLU A 9 8.09 -2.90 15.80
CA GLU A 9 8.39 -3.70 16.98
C GLU A 9 9.44 -3.01 17.88
N GLN A 10 10.44 -2.36 17.26
CA GLN A 10 11.52 -1.67 17.98
C GLN A 10 11.11 -0.32 18.54
N ASP A 11 10.38 0.49 17.77
CA ASP A 11 9.88 1.79 18.18
C ASP A 11 8.52 2.09 17.52
N PRO A 12 7.41 1.64 18.14
CA PRO A 12 6.07 1.89 17.60
C PRO A 12 5.63 3.36 17.71
N GLY A 13 6.30 4.17 18.53
CA GLY A 13 5.82 5.51 18.91
C GLY A 13 4.37 5.47 19.42
N HIS A 14 3.45 6.09 18.67
CA HIS A 14 2.01 6.09 18.96
C HIS A 14 1.20 5.18 18.03
N LEU A 15 1.85 4.41 17.16
CA LEU A 15 1.20 3.55 16.19
C LEU A 15 0.78 2.22 16.84
N GLN A 16 -0.45 1.80 16.54
CA GLN A 16 -0.96 0.49 16.95
C GLN A 16 -0.92 -0.45 15.75
N VAL A 17 -0.27 -1.60 15.93
CA VAL A 17 -0.22 -2.65 14.92
C VAL A 17 -1.39 -3.59 15.12
N MET A 18 -2.21 -3.75 14.08
CA MET A 18 -3.31 -4.71 14.05
C MET A 18 -3.01 -5.78 13.02
N GLN A 19 -2.86 -7.03 13.49
CA GLN A 19 -2.73 -8.17 12.60
C GLN A 19 -4.14 -8.64 12.20
N GLY A 20 -4.38 -8.79 10.89
CA GLY A 20 -5.62 -9.41 10.41
C GLY A 20 -5.32 -10.66 9.60
N CYS A 21 -6.36 -11.47 9.43
CA CYS A 21 -6.23 -12.80 8.83
C CYS A 21 -6.34 -12.80 7.29
N ASN A 22 -6.75 -11.67 6.69
CA ASN A 22 -6.92 -11.52 5.24
C ASN A 22 -6.71 -10.05 4.85
N GLU A 23 -5.80 -9.79 3.92
CA GLU A 23 -5.45 -8.44 3.47
C GLU A 23 -6.64 -7.70 2.85
N GLN A 24 -7.49 -8.39 2.10
CA GLN A 24 -8.71 -7.80 1.54
C GLN A 24 -9.65 -7.32 2.65
N GLY A 25 -9.84 -8.16 3.69
CA GLY A 25 -10.68 -7.85 4.84
C GLY A 25 -10.16 -6.65 5.63
N ILE A 26 -8.85 -6.60 5.89
CA ILE A 26 -8.22 -5.47 6.57
C ILE A 26 -8.34 -4.18 5.73
N ALA A 27 -8.12 -4.26 4.42
CA ALA A 27 -8.21 -3.08 3.55
C ALA A 27 -9.64 -2.51 3.48
N HIS A 28 -10.67 -3.36 3.45
CA HIS A 28 -12.06 -2.91 3.56
C HIS A 28 -12.39 -2.37 4.95
N MET A 29 -11.89 -2.99 6.03
CA MET A 29 -12.04 -2.48 7.39
C MET A 29 -11.41 -1.09 7.55
N ALA A 30 -10.20 -0.87 7.01
CA ALA A 30 -9.54 0.43 7.00
C ALA A 30 -10.37 1.49 6.25
N THR A 31 -10.94 1.11 5.10
CA THR A 31 -11.85 1.96 4.33
C THR A 31 -13.11 2.31 5.14
N GLY A 32 -13.72 1.32 5.81
CA GLY A 32 -14.88 1.52 6.68
C GLY A 32 -14.58 2.44 7.86
N PHE A 33 -13.44 2.24 8.52
CA PHE A 33 -12.96 3.07 9.62
C PHE A 33 -12.78 4.53 9.18
N ALA A 34 -12.10 4.76 8.05
CA ALA A 34 -11.93 6.10 7.51
C ALA A 34 -13.27 6.77 7.20
N LYS A 35 -14.24 6.02 6.63
CA LYS A 35 -15.59 6.52 6.38
C LYS A 35 -16.32 6.89 7.68
N GLN A 36 -16.26 6.03 8.69
CA GLN A 36 -16.90 6.26 9.99
C GLN A 36 -16.32 7.46 10.73
N HIS A 37 -15.01 7.69 10.60
CA HIS A 37 -14.32 8.85 11.17
C HIS A 37 -14.28 10.07 10.24
N ARG A 38 -15.22 10.18 9.30
CA ARG A 38 -15.37 11.34 8.40
C ARG A 38 -14.06 11.72 7.68
N ARG A 39 -13.25 10.72 7.31
CA ARG A 39 -11.95 10.87 6.63
C ARG A 39 -10.85 11.56 7.44
N GLN A 40 -11.04 11.75 8.75
CA GLN A 40 -10.08 12.41 9.64
C GLN A 40 -9.08 11.44 10.28
N ARG A 41 -9.35 10.13 10.20
CA ARG A 41 -8.50 9.06 10.71
C ARG A 41 -8.43 7.96 9.69
N ILE A 42 -7.27 7.34 9.54
CA ILE A 42 -7.04 6.24 8.60
C ILE A 42 -6.18 5.17 9.26
N PHE A 43 -6.29 3.94 8.75
CA PHE A 43 -5.28 2.91 8.94
C PHE A 43 -4.36 2.88 7.72
N ALA A 44 -3.07 2.64 7.96
CA ALA A 44 -2.15 2.20 6.92
C ALA A 44 -2.22 0.66 6.84
N VAL A 45 -2.45 0.13 5.64
CA VAL A 45 -2.52 -1.32 5.44
C VAL A 45 -1.28 -1.77 4.69
N THR A 46 -0.60 -2.77 5.24
CA THR A 46 0.65 -3.28 4.73
C THR A 46 0.49 -4.74 4.34
N SER A 47 1.06 -5.18 3.22
CA SER A 47 1.10 -6.60 2.84
C SER A 47 2.50 -7.03 2.44
N SER A 48 2.77 -8.34 2.46
CA SER A 48 3.97 -8.88 1.81
C SER A 48 3.90 -8.73 0.28
N VAL A 49 5.01 -9.06 -0.38
CA VAL A 49 5.09 -9.21 -1.83
C VAL A 49 4.22 -10.41 -2.25
N GLY A 50 3.54 -10.31 -3.39
CA GLY A 50 2.82 -11.43 -4.00
C GLY A 50 1.29 -11.34 -3.86
N PRO A 51 0.58 -12.45 -3.57
CA PRO A 51 -0.88 -12.49 -3.64
C PRO A 51 -1.58 -11.59 -2.60
N GLY A 52 -0.96 -11.36 -1.44
CA GLY A 52 -1.50 -10.44 -0.43
C GLY A 52 -1.63 -9.00 -0.94
N ALA A 53 -0.71 -8.56 -1.81
CA ALA A 53 -0.84 -7.28 -2.50
C ALA A 53 -2.02 -7.30 -3.48
N ALA A 54 -2.20 -8.37 -4.25
CA ALA A 54 -3.33 -8.50 -5.17
C ALA A 54 -4.69 -8.45 -4.45
N ASN A 55 -4.79 -9.07 -3.27
CA ASN A 55 -6.01 -9.11 -2.46
C ASN A 55 -6.51 -7.71 -2.07
N MET A 56 -5.61 -6.72 -1.94
CA MET A 56 -6.00 -5.35 -1.57
C MET A 56 -6.49 -4.51 -2.76
N ILE A 57 -6.31 -4.94 -4.02
CA ILE A 57 -6.68 -4.18 -5.22
C ILE A 57 -8.19 -3.87 -5.23
N THR A 58 -9.02 -4.84 -4.87
CA THR A 58 -10.48 -4.66 -4.79
C THR A 58 -10.87 -3.56 -3.80
N ALA A 59 -10.17 -3.51 -2.66
CA ALA A 59 -10.38 -2.47 -1.66
C ALA A 59 -9.87 -1.11 -2.14
N ALA A 60 -8.73 -1.05 -2.83
CA ALA A 60 -8.20 0.16 -3.45
C ALA A 60 -9.20 0.75 -4.46
N ALA A 61 -9.71 -0.07 -5.38
CA ALA A 61 -10.71 0.34 -6.36
C ALA A 61 -11.97 0.89 -5.69
N THR A 62 -12.45 0.20 -4.65
CA THR A 62 -13.64 0.61 -3.89
C THR A 62 -13.41 1.94 -3.17
N ALA A 63 -12.26 2.11 -2.51
CA ALA A 63 -11.91 3.33 -1.79
C ALA A 63 -11.78 4.52 -2.75
N THR A 64 -11.10 4.34 -3.88
CA THR A 64 -10.95 5.36 -4.92
C THR A 64 -12.30 5.76 -5.52
N ALA A 65 -13.17 4.80 -5.86
CA ALA A 65 -14.51 5.08 -6.39
C ALA A 65 -15.38 5.86 -5.39
N ASN A 66 -15.29 5.53 -4.10
CA ASN A 66 -16.05 6.18 -3.03
C ASN A 66 -15.37 7.43 -2.44
N ARG A 67 -14.20 7.80 -2.97
CA ARG A 67 -13.36 8.92 -2.47
C ARG A 67 -13.05 8.79 -0.98
N ILE A 68 -12.78 7.58 -0.51
CA ILE A 68 -12.41 7.32 0.89
C ILE A 68 -10.88 7.20 0.95
N PRO A 69 -10.20 7.90 1.87
CA PRO A 69 -8.76 7.80 1.97
C PRO A 69 -8.36 6.41 2.49
N LEU A 70 -7.48 5.76 1.74
CA LEU A 70 -6.92 4.44 2.06
C LEU A 70 -5.43 4.46 1.71
N LEU A 71 -4.57 4.26 2.72
CA LEU A 71 -3.12 4.17 2.54
C LEU A 71 -2.71 2.70 2.47
N LEU A 72 -2.17 2.28 1.32
CA LEU A 72 -1.64 0.94 1.10
C LEU A 72 -0.12 1.01 0.96
N LEU A 73 0.58 0.13 1.68
CA LEU A 73 2.03 -0.03 1.64
C LEU A 73 2.34 -1.51 1.31
N PRO A 74 2.07 -1.96 0.07
CA PRO A 74 2.39 -3.32 -0.34
C PRO A 74 3.91 -3.49 -0.44
N GLY A 75 4.43 -4.64 -0.02
CA GLY A 75 5.80 -5.02 -0.31
C GLY A 75 6.01 -5.16 -1.82
N ASP A 76 7.20 -4.81 -2.31
CA ASP A 76 7.61 -5.03 -3.71
C ASP A 76 8.86 -5.91 -3.79
N ILE A 77 9.19 -6.34 -5.01
CA ILE A 77 10.40 -7.12 -5.32
C ILE A 77 11.67 -6.35 -4.94
N TYR A 78 12.77 -7.06 -4.66
CA TYR A 78 14.03 -6.39 -4.33
C TYR A 78 14.55 -5.56 -5.51
N ALA A 79 14.94 -4.31 -5.24
CA ALA A 79 15.52 -3.41 -6.25
C ALA A 79 16.81 -3.98 -6.87
N SER A 80 17.61 -4.73 -6.09
CA SER A 80 18.82 -5.41 -6.55
C SER A 80 18.54 -6.69 -7.36
N ARG A 81 17.30 -7.19 -7.34
CA ARG A 81 16.90 -8.47 -7.96
C ARG A 81 17.79 -9.65 -7.54
N GLN A 82 18.34 -9.59 -6.32
CA GLN A 82 19.10 -10.67 -5.72
C GLN A 82 18.66 -10.84 -4.27
N PRO A 83 18.27 -12.06 -3.86
CA PRO A 83 18.11 -13.29 -4.65
C PRO A 83 16.80 -13.28 -5.48
N ASP A 84 16.88 -13.71 -6.74
CA ASP A 84 15.74 -13.94 -7.65
C ASP A 84 15.54 -15.46 -7.81
N PRO A 85 14.31 -15.99 -7.68
CA PRO A 85 13.06 -15.30 -7.34
C PRO A 85 12.81 -15.16 -5.83
N VAL A 86 12.15 -14.06 -5.46
CA VAL A 86 11.62 -13.87 -4.10
C VAL A 86 10.42 -14.81 -3.90
N LEU A 87 10.34 -15.42 -2.71
CA LEU A 87 9.20 -16.25 -2.33
C LEU A 87 7.87 -15.48 -2.59
N GLN A 88 6.97 -16.09 -3.36
CA GLN A 88 5.64 -15.56 -3.75
C GLN A 88 5.61 -14.45 -4.82
N GLN A 89 6.73 -14.17 -5.50
CA GLN A 89 6.73 -13.28 -6.67
C GLN A 89 5.99 -13.92 -7.85
N ILE A 90 5.11 -13.16 -8.52
CA ILE A 90 4.54 -13.56 -9.81
C ILE A 90 5.61 -13.28 -10.86
N GLU A 91 6.25 -14.33 -11.38
CA GLU A 91 7.31 -14.20 -12.39
C GLU A 91 6.72 -13.78 -13.74
N GLN A 92 7.26 -12.71 -14.30
CA GLN A 92 7.01 -12.28 -15.68
C GLN A 92 8.31 -12.49 -16.48
N TYR A 93 8.43 -13.63 -17.17
CA TYR A 93 9.66 -14.02 -17.88
C TYR A 93 10.12 -13.05 -18.97
N HIS A 94 9.21 -12.18 -19.45
CA HIS A 94 9.50 -11.21 -20.50
C HIS A 94 9.86 -9.81 -19.97
N ASP A 95 9.52 -9.49 -18.73
CA ASP A 95 9.85 -8.20 -18.12
C ASP A 95 9.93 -8.30 -16.59
N LEU A 96 11.16 -8.34 -16.08
CA LEU A 96 11.47 -8.44 -14.65
C LEU A 96 11.18 -7.15 -13.87
N SER A 97 10.71 -6.08 -14.52
CA SER A 97 10.28 -4.85 -13.87
C SER A 97 8.79 -4.86 -13.49
N ILE A 98 8.01 -5.80 -14.04
CA ILE A 98 6.59 -5.92 -13.76
C ILE A 98 6.39 -6.67 -12.45
N SER A 99 5.58 -6.10 -11.56
CA SER A 99 5.16 -6.77 -10.32
C SER A 99 3.65 -6.67 -10.12
N THR A 100 3.11 -7.49 -9.22
CA THR A 100 1.70 -7.44 -8.81
C THR A 100 1.26 -6.03 -8.40
N ASN A 101 2.20 -5.21 -7.90
CA ASN A 101 1.91 -3.84 -7.47
C ASN A 101 1.56 -2.89 -8.63
N ASP A 102 1.93 -3.23 -9.88
CA ASP A 102 1.55 -2.41 -11.04
C ASP A 102 0.03 -2.38 -11.26
N CYS A 103 -0.70 -3.39 -10.77
CA CYS A 103 -2.16 -3.43 -10.80
C CYS A 103 -2.82 -2.35 -9.92
N PHE A 104 -2.08 -1.70 -9.01
CA PHE A 104 -2.61 -0.57 -8.23
C PHE A 104 -2.67 0.74 -9.03
N ARG A 105 -1.83 0.91 -10.07
CA ARG A 105 -1.77 2.13 -10.89
C ARG A 105 -3.15 2.60 -11.40
N PRO A 106 -4.00 1.75 -12.01
CA PRO A 106 -5.31 2.18 -12.52
C PRO A 106 -6.33 2.49 -11.43
N VAL A 107 -6.13 2.00 -10.20
CA VAL A 107 -7.12 2.08 -9.11
C VAL A 107 -6.67 3.01 -7.98
N SER A 108 -5.55 3.71 -8.14
CA SER A 108 -4.98 4.62 -7.14
C SER A 108 -4.90 6.04 -7.68
N ARG A 109 -5.16 7.02 -6.81
CA ARG A 109 -4.97 8.45 -7.12
C ARG A 109 -3.51 8.86 -7.15
N TYR A 110 -2.72 8.25 -6.27
CA TYR A 110 -1.27 8.39 -6.22
C TYR A 110 -0.68 7.00 -6.07
N TRP A 111 0.30 6.69 -6.90
CA TRP A 111 1.05 5.45 -6.87
C TRP A 111 2.51 5.77 -7.15
N ASP A 112 3.39 5.17 -6.37
CA ASP A 112 4.84 5.34 -6.51
C ASP A 112 5.55 4.05 -6.13
N ARG A 113 6.71 3.79 -6.75
CA ARG A 113 7.57 2.64 -6.46
C ARG A 113 8.90 3.14 -5.94
N ILE A 114 9.16 2.87 -4.66
CA ILE A 114 10.39 3.27 -3.97
C ILE A 114 11.51 2.31 -4.35
N ASN A 115 12.40 2.76 -5.23
CA ASN A 115 13.60 2.03 -5.62
C ASN A 115 14.83 2.46 -4.81
N ARG A 116 14.82 3.68 -4.26
CA ARG A 116 15.90 4.25 -3.46
C ARG A 116 15.36 4.86 -2.16
N PRO A 117 16.02 4.67 -1.00
CA PRO A 117 15.53 5.14 0.30
C PRO A 117 15.18 6.63 0.36
N GLU A 118 15.95 7.48 -0.31
CA GLU A 118 15.74 8.94 -0.37
C GLU A 118 14.43 9.35 -1.03
N GLN A 119 13.80 8.48 -1.81
CA GLN A 119 12.48 8.75 -2.42
C GLN A 119 11.36 8.68 -1.39
N LEU A 120 11.57 7.98 -0.26
CA LEU A 120 10.52 7.65 0.70
C LEU A 120 9.83 8.90 1.26
N MET A 121 10.60 9.91 1.70
CA MET A 121 10.03 11.11 2.31
C MET A 121 9.21 11.92 1.31
N SER A 122 9.70 12.10 0.10
CA SER A 122 8.97 12.80 -0.97
C SER A 122 7.70 12.06 -1.34
N ALA A 123 7.75 10.73 -1.43
CA ALA A 123 6.60 9.91 -1.77
C ALA A 123 5.52 9.94 -0.67
N MET A 124 5.93 9.84 0.60
CA MET A 124 5.00 9.94 1.73
C MET A 124 4.30 11.30 1.78
N LEU A 125 5.00 12.40 1.52
CA LEU A 125 4.40 13.73 1.47
C LEU A 125 3.33 13.84 0.37
N ASN A 126 3.61 13.30 -0.82
CA ASN A 126 2.65 13.29 -1.93
C ASN A 126 1.46 12.38 -1.65
N ALA A 127 1.68 11.21 -1.04
CA ALA A 127 0.62 10.33 -0.59
C ALA A 127 -0.30 11.01 0.43
N MET A 128 0.27 11.69 1.44
CA MET A 128 -0.52 12.39 2.46
C MET A 128 -1.30 13.58 1.90
N ARG A 129 -0.71 14.34 0.97
CA ARG A 129 -1.45 15.38 0.23
C ARG A 129 -2.66 14.77 -0.49
N THR A 130 -2.45 13.69 -1.22
CA THR A 130 -3.52 13.00 -1.95
C THR A 130 -4.62 12.47 -1.04
N LEU A 131 -4.26 11.93 0.14
CA LEU A 131 -5.22 11.39 1.11
C LEU A 131 -6.02 12.47 1.83
N THR A 132 -5.43 13.65 2.03
CA THR A 132 -6.05 14.77 2.76
C THR A 132 -6.78 15.74 1.84
N ASP A 133 -6.55 15.69 0.53
CA ASP A 133 -7.15 16.60 -0.44
C ASP A 133 -8.65 16.27 -0.65
N PRO A 134 -9.57 17.19 -0.27
CA PRO A 134 -11.00 16.97 -0.43
C PRO A 134 -11.50 17.17 -1.87
N GLN A 135 -10.66 17.67 -2.78
CA GLN A 135 -11.07 18.24 -4.07
C GLN A 135 -10.52 17.55 -5.31
N ILE A 136 -9.58 16.60 -5.26
CA ILE A 136 -9.00 16.01 -6.49
C ILE A 136 -10.11 15.47 -7.41
N PRO A 137 -10.44 16.14 -8.53
CA PRO A 137 -11.52 15.73 -9.42
C PRO A 137 -11.12 14.44 -10.14
N VAL A 138 -12.07 13.56 -10.43
CA VAL A 138 -11.82 12.41 -11.32
C VAL A 138 -11.74 12.96 -12.74
N ARG A 139 -10.53 13.20 -13.23
CA ARG A 139 -10.25 13.28 -14.66
C ARG A 139 -8.93 12.58 -14.93
#